data_AF-A0AAV9GX41-F1
#
_entry.id   AF-A0AAV9GX41-F1
#
_cell.length_a   1.000
_cell.length_b   1.000
_cell.length_c   1.000
_cell.angle_alpha   90.00
_cell.angle_beta   90.00
_cell.angle_gamma   90.00
#
_symmetry.space_group_name_H-M   'P 1'
#
loop_
_entity.id
_entity.type
_entity.pdbx_description
1 polymer ?
#
loop_
_entity_poly.entity_id
_entity_poly.type
_entity_poly.pdbx_seq_one_letter_code
_entity_poly.pdbx_strand_id
1 'polypeptide(L)'
;MAPSKLTPIKIRGKGPRKKAWQPPPPKSSKIDTKKRSRCSAEENDDTADSSSLRRKRRKEKLALKKAAGAPIEQLPKEILEMILLWSQNVYFPKASHRIGCVLSGESTLMRVVLSAFEPTWDVWFGALPREVQGYHEWRRDSVRLGGDPKFQSEVLACSWMSVDLMVNTQRFWFRRDARARRRREERALHYRPLEVAFPAADGFDATEEDIQRCFDQEWNGHLQWADEILAAGGRSVPDQSGDLQPELLRWLDSPKFMDMHPHTSIPDHLIRDPLRNPEKNIRLLYWLVQRGADIQNGQSWELAKLGYERIMEHIDNKLSLIALALFRCLGIFLLLPNHVKLDKHQEATDMMRITEYERRARWTFAEGIYDSYSRDVVAV
;
A
#
# COMPACT_ATOMS: atom_id res chain seq x y z
N MET A 1 -50.49 40.89 3.57
CA MET A 1 -49.49 40.04 2.87
C MET A 1 -48.67 40.94 1.96
N ALA A 2 -47.39 41.14 2.27
CA ALA A 2 -46.51 42.02 1.50
C ALA A 2 -45.84 41.25 0.35
N PRO A 3 -45.74 41.81 -0.88
CA PRO A 3 -45.10 41.14 -2.00
C PRO A 3 -43.57 41.19 -1.88
N SER A 4 -42.93 40.04 -2.02
CA SER A 4 -41.47 39.85 -1.99
C SER A 4 -40.79 40.42 -3.24
N LYS A 5 -39.84 41.35 -3.04
CA LYS A 5 -38.92 41.86 -4.08
C LYS A 5 -37.92 40.77 -4.46
N LEU A 6 -37.93 40.35 -5.73
CA LEU A 6 -36.90 39.48 -6.32
C LEU A 6 -35.70 40.33 -6.75
N THR A 7 -34.49 39.88 -6.41
CA THR A 7 -33.22 40.48 -6.81
C THR A 7 -32.88 40.13 -8.27
N PRO A 8 -32.43 41.10 -9.08
CA PRO A 8 -32.11 40.84 -10.48
C PRO A 8 -30.77 40.09 -10.62
N ILE A 9 -30.80 38.97 -11.36
CA ILE A 9 -29.62 38.20 -11.73
C ILE A 9 -28.97 38.86 -12.95
N LYS A 10 -27.74 39.35 -12.78
CA LYS A 10 -26.95 40.01 -13.83
C LYS A 10 -26.20 38.95 -14.64
N ILE A 11 -26.75 38.55 -15.79
CA ILE A 11 -26.11 37.62 -16.72
C ILE A 11 -24.93 38.33 -17.41
N ARG A 12 -23.71 37.84 -17.17
CA ARG A 12 -22.47 38.39 -17.73
C ARG A 12 -22.38 38.02 -19.22
N GLY A 13 -22.23 39.04 -20.06
CA GLY A 13 -22.23 38.92 -21.53
C GLY A 13 -21.19 37.97 -22.10
N LYS A 14 -21.54 37.37 -23.24
CA LYS A 14 -20.73 36.47 -24.07
C LYS A 14 -19.36 37.09 -24.38
N GLY A 15 -18.30 36.49 -23.86
CA GLY A 15 -16.92 36.82 -24.23
C GLY A 15 -16.61 36.45 -25.69
N PRO A 16 -15.53 37.02 -26.27
CA PRO A 16 -15.17 36.84 -27.67
C PRO A 16 -14.92 35.36 -28.03
N ARG A 17 -15.39 34.96 -29.22
CA ARG A 17 -15.29 33.61 -29.80
C ARG A 17 -13.87 33.06 -29.65
N LYS A 18 -13.73 31.90 -28.99
CA LYS A 18 -12.49 31.12 -28.97
C LYS A 18 -12.13 30.76 -30.41
N LYS A 19 -10.86 31.01 -30.79
CA LYS A 19 -10.30 30.58 -32.09
C LYS A 19 -10.49 29.06 -32.23
N ALA A 20 -10.94 28.63 -33.41
CA ALA A 20 -11.10 27.22 -33.74
C ALA A 20 -9.78 26.47 -33.50
N TRP A 21 -9.87 25.34 -32.82
CA TRP A 21 -8.75 24.45 -32.57
C TRP A 21 -8.19 23.96 -33.92
N GLN A 22 -6.88 24.13 -34.13
CA GLN A 22 -6.17 23.49 -35.23
C GLN A 22 -5.28 22.38 -34.65
N PRO A 23 -5.28 21.17 -35.25
CA PRO A 23 -4.39 20.10 -34.83
C PRO A 23 -2.93 20.50 -35.06
N PRO A 24 -2.00 20.08 -34.18
CA PRO A 24 -0.58 20.33 -34.37
C PRO A 24 -0.06 19.61 -35.62
N PRO A 25 0.83 20.24 -36.43
CA PRO A 25 1.39 19.62 -37.61
C PRO A 25 2.24 18.39 -37.23
N PRO A 26 2.25 17.33 -38.06
CA PRO A 26 3.01 16.12 -37.80
C PRO A 26 4.51 16.42 -37.77
N LYS A 27 5.18 15.98 -36.70
CA LYS A 27 6.62 16.12 -36.52
C LYS A 27 7.35 15.27 -37.56
N SER A 28 8.00 15.91 -38.53
CA SER A 28 8.96 15.25 -39.40
C SER A 28 10.14 14.74 -38.56
N SER A 29 10.31 13.42 -38.52
CA SER A 29 11.48 12.75 -37.97
C SER A 29 12.72 13.10 -38.80
N LYS A 30 13.54 14.04 -38.32
CA LYS A 30 14.91 14.16 -38.80
C LYS A 30 15.76 13.12 -38.08
N ILE A 31 16.06 12.08 -38.85
CA ILE A 31 17.05 11.04 -38.60
C ILE A 31 18.42 11.72 -38.65
N ASP A 32 19.08 11.88 -37.50
CA ASP A 32 20.49 12.27 -37.44
C ASP A 32 21.35 11.00 -37.40
N THR A 33 21.83 10.63 -38.58
CA THR A 33 22.94 9.69 -38.76
C THR A 33 24.24 10.45 -39.02
N LYS A 34 25.35 9.91 -38.49
CA LYS A 34 26.78 10.21 -38.77
C LYS A 34 27.34 11.44 -38.03
N LYS A 35 28.61 11.51 -37.62
CA LYS A 35 29.81 10.69 -37.89
C LYS A 35 30.89 11.05 -36.84
N ARG A 36 31.75 10.08 -36.52
CA ARG A 36 33.11 10.24 -35.98
C ARG A 36 33.92 11.30 -36.75
N SER A 37 34.74 12.10 -36.05
CA SER A 37 36.11 12.57 -36.41
C SER A 37 36.50 13.71 -35.45
N ARG A 38 37.42 13.53 -34.49
CA ARG A 38 38.89 13.69 -34.53
C ARG A 38 39.40 15.16 -34.63
N CYS A 39 40.38 15.44 -33.77
CA CYS A 39 41.06 16.69 -33.44
C CYS A 39 41.66 17.49 -34.60
N SER A 40 41.74 18.82 -34.40
CA SER A 40 42.76 19.83 -34.78
C SER A 40 42.10 21.22 -34.60
N ALA A 41 42.46 22.05 -33.62
CA ALA A 41 43.60 23.00 -33.57
C ALA A 41 43.38 24.26 -34.44
N GLU A 42 43.37 25.42 -33.75
CA GLU A 42 43.62 26.81 -34.20
C GLU A 42 42.56 27.44 -35.14
N GLU A 43 42.19 28.73 -35.10
CA GLU A 43 42.62 29.96 -34.42
C GLU A 43 41.47 31.00 -34.59
N ASN A 44 41.39 31.96 -33.66
CA ASN A 44 40.81 33.32 -33.73
C ASN A 44 39.42 33.57 -34.37
N ASP A 45 38.52 34.24 -33.62
CA ASP A 45 38.26 35.69 -33.78
C ASP A 45 36.97 36.13 -33.06
N ASP A 46 36.97 37.40 -32.67
CA ASP A 46 36.10 38.16 -31.79
C ASP A 46 34.57 37.92 -31.82
N THR A 47 33.98 37.49 -30.69
CA THR A 47 32.60 37.84 -30.27
C THR A 47 32.38 37.62 -28.75
N ALA A 48 33.17 38.28 -27.90
CA ALA A 48 33.08 38.11 -26.44
C ALA A 48 31.80 38.71 -25.79
N ASP A 49 31.04 39.58 -26.47
CA ASP A 49 30.06 40.43 -25.78
C ASP A 49 28.59 39.91 -25.78
N SER A 50 28.27 38.87 -26.55
CA SER A 50 26.89 38.32 -26.59
C SER A 50 26.61 37.23 -25.55
N SER A 51 27.67 36.62 -24.99
CA SER A 51 27.55 35.49 -24.06
C SER A 51 27.22 35.96 -22.62
N SER A 52 27.68 37.15 -22.22
CA SER A 52 27.49 37.72 -20.89
C SER A 52 26.02 38.12 -20.65
N LEU A 53 25.38 38.75 -21.65
CA LEU A 53 23.97 39.16 -21.62
C LEU A 53 23.02 37.96 -21.58
N ARG A 54 23.35 36.87 -22.29
CA ARG A 54 22.59 35.61 -22.25
C ARG A 54 22.69 34.93 -20.87
N ARG A 55 23.86 35.01 -20.22
CA ARG A 55 24.09 34.46 -18.87
C ARG A 55 23.39 35.28 -17.79
N LYS A 56 23.34 36.61 -17.93
CA LYS A 56 22.63 37.53 -17.03
C LYS A 56 21.10 37.36 -17.12
N ARG A 57 20.54 37.27 -18.33
CA ARG A 57 19.10 37.01 -18.56
C ARG A 57 18.65 35.63 -18.06
N ARG A 58 19.51 34.60 -18.09
CA ARG A 58 19.21 33.29 -17.48
C ARG A 58 19.17 33.37 -15.96
N LYS A 59 20.10 34.09 -15.32
CA LYS A 59 20.11 34.30 -13.86
C LYS A 59 18.88 35.07 -13.37
N GLU A 60 18.47 36.13 -14.07
CA GLU A 60 17.24 36.89 -13.73
C GLU A 60 15.97 36.04 -13.89
N LYS A 61 15.85 35.27 -14.98
CA LYS A 61 14.69 34.36 -15.16
C LYS A 61 14.63 33.25 -14.11
N LEU A 62 15.77 32.80 -13.58
CA LEU A 62 15.84 31.86 -12.46
C LEU A 62 15.48 32.53 -11.12
N ALA A 63 15.90 33.77 -10.90
CA ALA A 63 15.56 34.54 -9.70
C ALA A 63 14.07 34.91 -9.64
N LEU A 64 13.47 35.36 -10.75
CA LEU A 64 12.02 35.62 -10.86
C LEU A 64 11.18 34.35 -10.68
N LYS A 65 11.67 33.19 -11.11
CA LYS A 65 10.99 31.90 -10.85
C LYS A 65 11.07 31.46 -9.39
N LYS A 66 12.10 31.87 -8.64
CA LYS A 66 12.19 31.66 -7.19
C LYS A 66 11.23 32.59 -6.42
N ALA A 67 11.05 33.83 -6.89
CA ALA A 67 10.17 34.81 -6.23
C ALA A 67 8.65 34.58 -6.47
N ALA A 68 8.27 33.72 -7.40
CA ALA A 68 6.86 33.49 -7.78
C ALA A 68 6.12 32.42 -6.95
N GLY A 69 6.75 31.83 -5.92
CA GLY A 69 6.10 30.85 -5.04
C GLY A 69 5.38 31.50 -3.87
N ALA A 70 4.31 30.87 -3.37
CA ALA A 70 3.67 31.28 -2.12
C ALA A 70 4.71 31.29 -0.97
N PRO A 71 4.57 32.14 0.08
CA PRO A 71 5.57 32.26 1.14
C PRO A 71 5.97 30.92 1.78
N ILE A 72 5.00 30.00 1.92
CA ILE A 72 5.23 28.66 2.47
C ILE A 72 6.13 27.79 1.57
N GLU A 73 6.10 27.96 0.25
CA GLU A 73 6.94 27.21 -0.69
C GLU A 73 8.41 27.64 -0.67
N GLN A 74 8.68 28.82 -0.09
CA GLN A 74 10.02 29.39 0.02
C GLN A 74 10.73 28.94 1.30
N LEU A 75 10.02 28.24 2.19
CA LEU A 75 10.60 27.73 3.43
C LEU A 75 11.68 26.67 3.13
N PRO A 76 12.72 26.58 3.98
CA PRO A 76 13.70 25.50 3.94
C PRO A 76 13.02 24.13 4.06
N LYS A 77 13.66 23.11 3.48
CA LYS A 77 13.16 21.73 3.49
C LYS A 77 12.83 21.26 4.91
N GLU A 78 13.71 21.56 5.86
CA GLU A 78 13.61 21.12 7.25
C GLU A 78 12.34 21.65 7.93
N ILE A 79 11.98 22.91 7.65
CA ILE A 79 10.77 23.52 8.18
C ILE A 79 9.52 22.89 7.55
N LEU A 80 9.55 22.63 6.24
CA LEU A 80 8.47 21.93 5.55
C LEU A 80 8.27 20.51 6.09
N GLU A 81 9.36 19.78 6.39
CA GLU A 81 9.30 18.48 7.02
C GLU A 81 8.70 18.55 8.43
N MET A 82 9.10 19.54 9.24
CA MET A 82 8.52 19.75 10.57
C MET A 82 7.02 20.02 10.49
N ILE A 83 6.58 20.90 9.58
CA ILE A 83 5.15 21.17 9.36
C ILE A 83 4.41 19.88 8.98
N LEU A 84 4.96 19.08 8.05
CA LEU A 84 4.36 17.81 7.66
C LEU A 84 4.20 16.85 8.84
N LEU A 85 5.27 16.67 9.63
CA LEU A 85 5.29 15.72 10.75
C LEU A 85 4.39 16.18 11.91
N TRP A 86 4.35 17.48 12.20
CA TRP A 86 3.55 18.02 13.30
C TRP A 86 2.07 18.10 12.94
N SER A 87 1.76 18.42 11.69
CA SER A 87 0.37 18.46 11.22
C SER A 87 -0.22 17.08 10.97
N GLN A 88 0.62 16.05 10.81
CA GLN A 88 0.23 14.69 10.45
C GLN A 88 -0.73 14.64 9.25
N ASN A 89 -0.57 15.59 8.32
CA ASN A 89 -1.49 15.78 7.21
C ASN A 89 -0.82 15.38 5.88
N VAL A 90 -1.17 14.20 5.38
CA VAL A 90 -0.63 13.67 4.11
C VAL A 90 -1.07 14.47 2.86
N TYR A 91 -2.03 15.39 3.00
CA TYR A 91 -2.46 16.29 1.92
C TYR A 91 -1.58 17.53 1.80
N PHE A 92 -0.75 17.83 2.80
CA PHE A 92 0.17 18.98 2.75
C PHE A 92 1.12 18.94 1.54
N PRO A 93 1.81 17.82 1.22
CA PRO A 93 2.65 17.72 0.02
C PRO A 93 1.83 17.77 -1.28
N LYS A 94 0.53 17.47 -1.23
CA LYS A 94 -0.38 17.53 -2.40
C LYS A 94 -0.89 18.95 -2.67
N ALA A 95 -0.82 19.85 -1.69
CA ALA A 95 -1.29 21.23 -1.83
C ALA A 95 -0.45 22.05 -2.83
N SER A 96 0.83 21.70 -3.01
CA SER A 96 1.70 22.31 -4.02
C SER A 96 2.68 21.29 -4.59
N HIS A 97 2.82 21.27 -5.91
CA HIS A 97 3.79 20.40 -6.59
C HIS A 97 5.23 20.64 -6.12
N ARG A 98 5.59 21.90 -5.81
CA ARG A 98 6.94 22.23 -5.33
C ARG A 98 7.19 21.64 -3.94
N ILE A 99 6.23 21.80 -3.03
CA ILE A 99 6.29 21.23 -1.68
C ILE A 99 6.36 19.70 -1.77
N GLY A 100 5.51 19.10 -2.61
CA GLY A 100 5.55 17.67 -2.93
C GLY A 100 6.94 17.22 -3.35
N CYS A 101 7.54 17.84 -4.37
CA CYS A 101 8.89 17.47 -4.83
C CYS A 101 9.96 17.59 -3.74
N VAL A 102 9.89 18.60 -2.87
CA VAL A 102 10.85 18.80 -1.78
C VAL A 102 10.70 17.72 -0.69
N LEU A 103 9.47 17.27 -0.44
CA LEU A 103 9.13 16.30 0.60
C LEU A 103 9.06 14.83 0.11
N SER A 104 9.21 14.59 -1.20
CA SER A 104 9.24 13.24 -1.78
C SER A 104 10.54 12.47 -1.51
N GLY A 105 11.48 13.03 -0.75
CA GLY A 105 12.72 12.33 -0.39
C GLY A 105 12.44 11.11 0.48
N GLU A 106 13.12 10.00 0.21
CA GLU A 106 12.93 8.74 0.94
C GLU A 106 13.07 8.92 2.47
N SER A 107 14.07 9.69 2.92
CA SER A 107 14.25 9.98 4.34
C SER A 107 13.05 10.72 4.95
N THR A 108 12.43 11.63 4.21
CA THR A 108 11.22 12.35 4.63
C THR A 108 10.05 11.38 4.74
N LEU A 109 9.86 10.51 3.74
CA LEU A 109 8.79 9.51 3.74
C LEU A 109 8.95 8.49 4.86
N MET A 110 10.18 8.01 5.12
CA MET A 110 10.49 7.15 6.27
C MET A 110 10.13 7.83 7.59
N ARG A 111 10.42 9.13 7.75
CA ARG A 111 10.03 9.88 8.96
C ARG A 111 8.52 9.99 9.14
N VAL A 112 7.77 10.12 8.05
CA VAL A 112 6.29 10.12 8.08
C VAL A 112 5.77 8.74 8.50
N VAL A 113 6.33 7.67 7.94
CA VAL A 113 5.97 6.29 8.34
C VAL A 113 6.33 6.03 9.80
N LEU A 114 7.53 6.41 10.25
CA LEU A 114 7.90 6.34 11.67
C LEU A 114 6.87 7.07 12.52
N SER A 115 6.59 8.34 12.22
CA SER A 115 5.63 9.13 13.00
C SER A 115 4.23 8.50 13.07
N ALA A 116 3.82 7.73 12.07
CA ALA A 116 2.52 7.08 12.03
C ALA A 116 2.48 5.75 12.80
N PHE A 117 3.54 4.94 12.70
CA PHE A 117 3.55 3.55 13.19
C PHE A 117 4.42 3.32 14.43
N GLU A 118 5.43 4.16 14.68
CA GLU A 118 6.31 4.08 15.85
C GLU A 118 5.52 3.96 17.16
N PRO A 119 4.46 4.75 17.43
CA PRO A 119 3.73 4.61 18.68
C PRO A 119 3.03 3.26 18.86
N THR A 120 2.63 2.59 17.77
CA THR A 120 2.03 1.24 17.83
C THR A 120 3.10 0.16 17.95
N TRP A 121 4.17 0.27 17.13
CA TRP A 121 5.35 -0.59 17.28
C TRP A 121 5.94 -0.47 18.68
N ASP A 122 5.77 0.70 19.31
CA ASP A 122 6.27 0.97 20.63
C ASP A 122 5.65 0.12 21.74
N VAL A 123 4.46 -0.43 21.47
CA VAL A 123 3.75 -1.27 22.43
C VAL A 123 3.67 -2.71 21.96
N TRP A 124 3.51 -2.95 20.64
CA TRP A 124 3.06 -4.25 20.14
C TRP A 124 3.91 -4.87 19.03
N PHE A 125 5.07 -4.29 18.69
CA PHE A 125 5.89 -4.83 17.60
C PHE A 125 6.23 -6.31 17.80
N GLY A 126 5.84 -7.15 16.85
CA GLY A 126 6.05 -8.60 16.87
C GLY A 126 5.19 -9.38 17.88
N ALA A 127 4.27 -8.72 18.58
CA ALA A 127 3.31 -9.39 19.46
C ALA A 127 2.21 -10.09 18.67
N LEU A 128 1.75 -11.23 19.16
CA LEU A 128 0.62 -11.96 18.59
C LEU A 128 -0.67 -11.62 19.34
N PRO A 129 -1.84 -11.52 18.66
CA PRO A 129 -3.12 -11.23 19.29
C PRO A 129 -3.44 -12.14 20.48
N ARG A 130 -3.10 -13.43 20.39
CA ARG A 130 -3.30 -14.42 21.45
C ARG A 130 -2.53 -14.12 22.74
N GLU A 131 -1.41 -13.41 22.64
CA GLU A 131 -0.59 -13.01 23.79
C GLU A 131 -1.18 -11.80 24.51
N VAL A 132 -2.02 -11.02 23.81
CA VAL A 132 -2.67 -9.81 24.32
C VAL A 132 -4.10 -10.08 24.83
N GLN A 133 -4.71 -11.19 24.38
CA GLN A 133 -6.12 -11.53 24.58
C GLN A 133 -6.55 -11.81 26.05
N GLY A 134 -5.63 -11.70 27.01
CA GLY A 134 -5.89 -11.93 28.43
C GLY A 134 -6.83 -10.93 29.12
N TYR A 135 -7.22 -9.83 28.46
CA TYR A 135 -8.24 -8.92 29.00
C TYR A 135 -9.33 -8.59 27.96
N HIS A 136 -10.57 -8.53 28.44
CA HIS A 136 -11.73 -8.17 27.63
C HIS A 136 -11.55 -6.78 27.01
N GLU A 137 -11.99 -6.62 25.75
CA GLU A 137 -12.00 -5.36 25.00
C GLU A 137 -10.64 -4.76 24.59
N TRP A 138 -9.55 -5.53 24.59
CA TRP A 138 -8.23 -5.02 24.17
C TRP A 138 -8.22 -4.32 22.80
N ARG A 139 -9.08 -4.74 21.87
CA ARG A 139 -9.23 -4.10 20.54
C ARG A 139 -9.81 -2.68 20.61
N ARG A 140 -10.53 -2.34 21.69
CA ARG A 140 -11.16 -1.03 21.91
C ARG A 140 -10.28 -0.09 22.74
N ASP A 141 -9.23 -0.60 23.37
CA ASP A 141 -8.34 0.19 24.22
C ASP A 141 -7.34 1.00 23.38
N SER A 142 -7.80 2.12 22.83
CA SER A 142 -6.97 3.04 22.04
C SER A 142 -5.79 3.62 22.83
N VAL A 143 -5.89 3.68 24.16
CA VAL A 143 -4.83 4.21 25.02
C VAL A 143 -3.65 3.24 25.06
N ARG A 144 -3.92 1.93 25.10
CA ARG A 144 -2.87 0.90 25.10
C ARG A 144 -2.40 0.50 23.71
N LEU A 145 -3.23 0.63 22.69
CA LEU A 145 -2.86 0.24 21.33
C LEU A 145 -1.76 1.15 20.74
N GLY A 146 -1.74 2.43 21.14
CA GLY A 146 -0.78 3.41 20.66
C GLY A 146 -1.00 3.78 19.19
N GLY A 147 -0.64 5.01 18.84
CA GLY A 147 -0.73 5.50 17.46
C GLY A 147 -2.13 6.00 17.07
N ASP A 148 -2.19 6.69 15.92
CA ASP A 148 -3.44 7.20 15.35
C ASP A 148 -3.85 6.33 14.15
N PRO A 149 -4.95 5.55 14.25
CA PRO A 149 -5.41 4.71 13.14
C PRO A 149 -5.78 5.53 11.90
N LYS A 150 -6.27 6.76 12.07
CA LYS A 150 -6.64 7.61 10.93
C LYS A 150 -5.38 8.01 10.16
N PHE A 151 -4.35 8.48 10.87
CA PHE A 151 -3.09 8.85 10.24
C PHE A 151 -2.38 7.65 9.60
N GLN A 152 -2.37 6.47 10.25
CA GLN A 152 -1.85 5.24 9.64
C GLN A 152 -2.58 4.90 8.34
N SER A 153 -3.92 4.97 8.34
CA SER A 153 -4.74 4.70 7.15
C SER A 153 -4.45 5.68 6.01
N GLU A 154 -4.34 6.98 6.33
CA GLU A 154 -4.03 8.04 5.36
C GLU A 154 -2.63 7.88 4.74
N VAL A 155 -1.65 7.47 5.55
CA VAL A 155 -0.27 7.18 5.12
C VAL A 155 -0.25 5.96 4.19
N LEU A 156 -0.95 4.87 4.55
CA LEU A 156 -1.07 3.68 3.70
C LEU A 156 -1.79 3.97 2.37
N ALA A 157 -2.75 4.89 2.37
CA ALA A 157 -3.50 5.29 1.18
C ALA A 157 -2.67 6.12 0.19
N CYS A 158 -1.48 6.58 0.57
CA CYS A 158 -0.61 7.35 -0.32
C CYS A 158 0.01 6.49 -1.43
N SER A 159 0.02 7.02 -2.65
CA SER A 159 0.53 6.32 -3.84
C SER A 159 2.03 6.00 -3.81
N TRP A 160 2.80 6.69 -2.96
CA TRP A 160 4.22 6.45 -2.77
C TRP A 160 4.49 5.33 -1.76
N MET A 161 3.52 4.93 -0.92
CA MET A 161 3.69 3.86 0.05
C MET A 161 4.05 2.55 -0.65
N SER A 162 5.07 1.85 -0.17
CA SER A 162 5.47 0.53 -0.67
C SER A 162 5.90 -0.36 0.50
N VAL A 163 5.96 -1.67 0.26
CA VAL A 163 6.49 -2.61 1.25
C VAL A 163 7.94 -2.30 1.57
N ASP A 164 8.77 -2.03 0.57
CA ASP A 164 10.20 -1.79 0.80
C ASP A 164 10.40 -0.57 1.71
N LEU A 165 9.62 0.50 1.52
CA LEU A 165 9.65 1.67 2.40
C LEU A 165 9.22 1.29 3.83
N MET A 166 8.15 0.49 3.96
CA MET A 166 7.64 0.05 5.26
C MET A 166 8.66 -0.83 6.01
N VAL A 167 9.19 -1.86 5.34
CA VAL A 167 10.18 -2.78 5.91
C VAL A 167 11.49 -2.07 6.24
N ASN A 168 11.97 -1.18 5.37
CA ASN A 168 13.15 -0.36 5.67
C ASN A 168 12.90 0.56 6.88
N THR A 169 11.69 1.09 7.02
CA THR A 169 11.31 1.91 8.16
C THR A 169 11.25 1.09 9.45
N GLN A 170 10.67 -0.11 9.41
CA GLN A 170 10.69 -1.06 10.53
C GLN A 170 12.11 -1.41 10.95
N ARG A 171 13.01 -1.68 9.99
CA ARG A 171 14.44 -1.91 10.26
C ARG A 171 15.10 -0.73 10.94
N PHE A 172 14.85 0.49 10.45
CA PHE A 172 15.39 1.70 11.04
C PHE A 172 14.91 1.88 12.49
N TRP A 173 13.60 1.75 12.73
CA TRP A 173 13.01 1.82 14.07
C TRP A 173 13.59 0.76 14.99
N PHE A 174 13.69 -0.49 14.52
CA PHE A 174 14.20 -1.61 15.31
C PHE A 174 15.65 -1.36 15.77
N ARG A 175 16.49 -0.80 14.91
CA ARG A 175 17.87 -0.41 15.27
C ARG A 175 17.93 0.68 16.33
N ARG A 176 17.06 1.69 16.19
CA ARG A 176 17.05 2.88 17.05
C ARG A 176 16.49 2.56 18.42
N ASP A 177 15.33 1.89 18.48
CA ASP A 177 14.47 1.87 19.66
C ASP A 177 14.28 0.49 20.29
N ALA A 178 14.22 -0.59 19.49
CA ALA A 178 13.97 -1.94 20.04
C ALA A 178 15.06 -2.39 21.02
N ARG A 179 16.33 -2.03 20.76
CA ARG A 179 17.46 -2.28 21.67
C ARG A 179 17.37 -1.47 22.97
N ALA A 180 16.79 -0.28 22.93
CA ALA A 180 16.55 0.51 24.13
C ALA A 180 15.40 -0.07 24.94
N ARG A 181 14.37 -0.61 24.27
CA ARG A 181 13.22 -1.24 24.92
C ARG A 181 13.57 -2.56 25.59
N ARG A 182 14.29 -3.48 24.93
CA ARG A 182 14.73 -4.74 25.55
C ARG A 182 15.44 -4.48 26.88
N ARG A 183 16.32 -3.46 26.93
CA ARG A 183 17.00 -3.03 28.16
C ARG A 183 16.09 -2.40 29.23
N ARG A 184 14.95 -1.80 28.86
CA ARG A 184 13.97 -1.24 29.80
C ARG A 184 13.05 -2.32 30.36
N GLU A 185 12.59 -3.24 29.52
CA GLU A 185 11.73 -4.37 29.91
C GLU A 185 12.47 -5.38 30.78
N GLU A 186 13.72 -5.71 30.44
CA GLU A 186 14.60 -6.52 31.31
C GLU A 186 14.79 -5.90 32.71
N ARG A 187 14.70 -4.57 32.83
CA ARG A 187 14.78 -3.84 34.11
C ARG A 187 13.42 -3.72 34.82
N ALA A 188 12.31 -3.82 34.09
CA ALA A 188 10.96 -3.73 34.61
C ALA A 188 10.42 -5.14 34.93
N LEU A 189 10.97 -5.76 35.98
CA LEU A 189 10.76 -7.16 36.42
C LEU A 189 9.30 -7.58 36.77
N HIS A 190 8.25 -6.87 36.34
CA HIS A 190 6.85 -7.21 36.63
C HIS A 190 5.92 -7.30 35.42
N TYR A 191 6.41 -7.00 34.22
CA TYR A 191 5.74 -7.45 33.00
C TYR A 191 6.58 -8.58 32.41
N ARG A 192 6.03 -9.79 32.41
CA ARG A 192 6.61 -10.91 31.67
C ARG A 192 6.82 -10.38 30.25
N PRO A 193 8.06 -10.39 29.72
CA PRO A 193 8.28 -10.00 28.34
C PRO A 193 7.28 -10.78 27.50
N LEU A 194 6.52 -10.09 26.65
CA LEU A 194 6.00 -10.74 25.47
C LEU A 194 7.24 -11.36 24.84
N GLU A 195 7.37 -12.68 24.94
CA GLU A 195 8.37 -13.43 24.18
C GLU A 195 7.98 -13.16 22.74
N VAL A 196 8.52 -12.08 22.17
CA VAL A 196 8.24 -11.64 20.82
C VAL A 196 8.50 -12.86 19.98
N ALA A 197 7.44 -13.42 19.40
CA ALA A 197 7.45 -14.67 18.67
C ALA A 197 8.10 -14.46 17.29
N PHE A 198 9.30 -13.88 17.25
CA PHE A 198 10.28 -14.37 16.30
C PHE A 198 10.59 -15.78 16.78
N PRO A 199 10.43 -16.82 15.95
CA PRO A 199 10.81 -18.16 16.34
C PRO A 199 12.26 -18.08 16.84
N ALA A 200 12.46 -18.23 18.14
CA ALA A 200 13.74 -18.54 18.73
C ALA A 200 14.11 -20.00 18.41
N ALA A 201 13.62 -20.53 17.28
CA ALA A 201 14.20 -21.67 16.62
C ALA A 201 15.58 -21.20 16.18
N ASP A 202 16.59 -21.65 16.92
CA ASP A 202 17.99 -21.71 16.50
C ASP A 202 18.88 -20.51 16.85
N GLY A 203 18.55 -19.74 17.90
CA GLY A 203 19.50 -18.75 18.44
C GLY A 203 19.85 -17.63 17.46
N PHE A 204 18.91 -17.28 16.56
CA PHE A 204 19.03 -16.09 15.73
C PHE A 204 18.96 -14.83 16.62
N ASP A 205 20.13 -14.25 16.89
CA ASP A 205 20.22 -12.83 17.19
C ASP A 205 19.49 -12.08 16.07
N ALA A 206 18.35 -11.46 16.38
CA ALA A 206 17.60 -10.64 15.43
C ALA A 206 18.46 -9.45 14.98
N THR A 207 19.27 -9.67 13.95
CA THR A 207 20.11 -8.70 13.24
C THR A 207 19.30 -7.93 12.21
N GLU A 208 19.82 -6.82 11.70
CA GLU A 208 19.08 -5.96 10.77
C GLU A 208 18.77 -6.61 9.42
N GLU A 209 19.49 -7.67 9.05
CA GLU A 209 19.27 -8.43 7.82
C GLU A 209 18.02 -9.32 7.95
N ASP A 210 17.55 -9.57 9.18
CA ASP A 210 16.50 -10.54 9.42
C ASP A 210 15.11 -10.03 9.03
N ILE A 211 14.74 -8.76 9.24
CA ILE A 211 13.35 -8.31 8.94
C ILE A 211 13.02 -8.41 7.44
N GLN A 212 13.90 -7.90 6.58
CA GLN A 212 13.70 -7.99 5.13
C GLN A 212 13.79 -9.45 4.66
N ARG A 213 14.77 -10.21 5.16
CA ARG A 213 14.94 -11.62 4.79
C ARG A 213 13.75 -12.45 5.23
N CYS A 214 13.21 -12.25 6.44
CA CYS A 214 12.00 -12.91 6.94
C CYS A 214 10.81 -12.58 6.05
N PHE A 215 10.59 -11.29 5.72
CA PHE A 215 9.52 -10.92 4.80
C PHE A 215 9.65 -11.61 3.44
N ASP A 216 10.85 -11.60 2.84
CA ASP A 216 11.07 -12.21 1.54
C ASP A 216 10.97 -13.74 1.59
N GLN A 217 11.45 -14.38 2.66
CA GLN A 217 11.29 -15.83 2.88
C GLN A 217 9.81 -16.21 3.01
N GLU A 218 9.06 -15.50 3.83
CA GLU A 218 7.62 -15.71 3.96
C GLU A 218 6.94 -15.50 2.61
N TRP A 219 7.14 -14.35 1.96
CA TRP A 219 6.56 -14.04 0.65
C TRP A 219 6.88 -15.10 -0.41
N ASN A 220 8.14 -15.57 -0.48
CA ASN A 220 8.54 -16.62 -1.40
C ASN A 220 7.89 -17.96 -1.08
N GLY A 221 7.71 -18.29 0.21
CA GLY A 221 6.93 -19.46 0.62
C GLY A 221 5.49 -19.42 0.11
N HIS A 222 4.86 -18.24 0.10
CA HIS A 222 3.51 -18.07 -0.46
C HIS A 222 3.47 -18.22 -1.98
N LEU A 223 4.51 -17.74 -2.67
CA LEU A 223 4.65 -17.95 -4.10
C LEU A 223 4.82 -19.43 -4.42
N GLN A 224 5.63 -20.17 -3.66
CA GLN A 224 5.82 -21.61 -3.84
C GLN A 224 4.52 -22.38 -3.60
N TRP A 225 3.81 -22.06 -2.51
CA TRP A 225 2.49 -22.64 -2.23
C TRP A 225 1.51 -22.43 -3.39
N ALA A 226 1.45 -21.22 -3.97
CA ALA A 226 0.58 -20.96 -5.11
C ALA A 226 0.97 -21.78 -6.35
N ASP A 227 2.27 -22.01 -6.60
CA ASP A 227 2.73 -22.87 -7.69
C ASP A 227 2.31 -24.33 -7.47
N GLU A 228 2.40 -24.84 -6.24
CA GLU A 228 1.99 -26.20 -5.87
C GLU A 228 0.48 -26.42 -6.10
N ILE A 229 -0.35 -25.46 -5.70
CA ILE A 229 -1.81 -25.51 -5.94
C ILE A 229 -2.12 -25.50 -7.44
N LEU A 230 -1.43 -24.67 -8.23
CA LEU A 230 -1.61 -24.66 -9.67
C LEU A 230 -1.16 -25.97 -10.33
N ALA A 231 -0.02 -26.52 -9.91
CA ALA A 231 0.49 -27.79 -10.41
C ALA A 231 -0.47 -28.96 -10.13
N ALA A 232 -1.13 -28.95 -8.96
CA ALA A 232 -2.16 -29.91 -8.59
C ALA A 232 -3.51 -29.70 -9.34
N GLY A 233 -3.61 -28.66 -10.19
CA GLY A 233 -4.83 -28.32 -10.92
C GLY A 233 -5.94 -27.81 -10.00
N GLY A 234 -5.56 -27.26 -8.84
CA GLY A 234 -6.43 -26.90 -7.72
C GLY A 234 -7.25 -28.04 -7.15
N ARG A 235 -6.93 -29.29 -7.53
CA ARG A 235 -7.27 -30.43 -6.69
C ARG A 235 -6.29 -30.42 -5.54
N SER A 236 -6.76 -30.67 -4.34
CA SER A 236 -5.92 -30.76 -3.15
C SER A 236 -4.76 -31.70 -3.42
N VAL A 237 -3.56 -31.36 -2.93
CA VAL A 237 -2.58 -32.39 -2.58
C VAL A 237 -3.31 -33.29 -1.58
N PRO A 238 -3.55 -34.57 -1.89
CA PRO A 238 -4.27 -35.43 -0.96
C PRO A 238 -3.38 -35.60 0.27
N ASP A 239 -3.81 -35.07 1.41
CA ASP A 239 -3.49 -35.72 2.67
C ASP A 239 -4.32 -37.02 2.74
N GLN A 240 -3.80 -38.04 3.40
CA GLN A 240 -4.39 -39.37 3.54
C GLN A 240 -5.79 -39.33 4.21
N SER A 241 -6.19 -38.18 4.74
CA SER A 241 -7.46 -37.89 5.41
C SER A 241 -8.61 -37.48 4.48
N GLY A 242 -8.36 -37.11 3.22
CA GLY A 242 -9.42 -36.75 2.27
C GLY A 242 -10.11 -35.39 2.54
N ASP A 243 -9.71 -34.68 3.59
CA ASP A 243 -10.14 -33.31 3.84
C ASP A 243 -9.27 -32.35 3.02
N LEU A 244 -9.91 -31.58 2.13
CA LEU A 244 -9.41 -30.25 1.76
C LEU A 244 -9.27 -29.52 3.09
N GLN A 245 -8.06 -29.36 3.68
CA GLN A 245 -7.78 -28.23 4.59
C GLN A 245 -6.43 -28.10 5.33
N PRO A 246 -5.46 -29.02 5.44
CA PRO A 246 -4.32 -28.78 6.35
C PRO A 246 -3.45 -27.58 5.98
N GLU A 247 -3.06 -27.44 4.70
CA GLU A 247 -2.08 -26.41 4.28
C GLU A 247 -2.73 -25.04 4.02
N LEU A 248 -3.96 -25.03 3.48
CA LEU A 248 -4.72 -23.80 3.30
C LEU A 248 -5.16 -23.20 4.65
N LEU A 249 -5.58 -24.03 5.61
CA LEU A 249 -5.84 -23.57 6.98
C LEU A 249 -4.55 -23.11 7.64
N ARG A 250 -3.42 -23.82 7.45
CA ARG A 250 -2.13 -23.41 8.04
C ARG A 250 -1.79 -21.96 7.70
N TRP A 251 -2.18 -21.51 6.51
CA TRP A 251 -2.02 -20.13 6.09
C TRP A 251 -3.00 -19.17 6.76
N LEU A 252 -4.29 -19.52 6.83
CA LEU A 252 -5.32 -18.73 7.52
C LEU A 252 -5.07 -18.63 9.03
N ASP A 253 -4.47 -19.67 9.58
CA ASP A 253 -4.06 -19.81 10.98
C ASP A 253 -2.65 -19.24 11.22
N SER A 254 -2.00 -18.70 10.18
CA SER A 254 -0.74 -18.00 10.34
C SER A 254 -0.94 -16.85 11.32
N PRO A 255 -0.11 -16.77 12.37
CA PRO A 255 -0.30 -15.77 13.41
C PRO A 255 -0.11 -14.36 12.80
N LYS A 256 -1.18 -13.56 12.83
CA LYS A 256 -1.12 -12.15 12.43
C LYS A 256 -0.39 -11.37 13.52
N PHE A 257 0.59 -10.54 13.17
CA PHE A 257 1.27 -9.67 14.12
C PHE A 257 0.43 -8.43 14.43
N MET A 258 0.67 -7.81 15.58
CA MET A 258 0.03 -6.55 16.01
C MET A 258 0.90 -5.32 15.69
N ASP A 259 1.50 -5.27 14.51
CA ASP A 259 2.39 -4.17 14.11
C ASP A 259 1.62 -2.90 13.67
N MET A 260 0.29 -2.93 13.67
CA MET A 260 -0.56 -1.79 13.30
C MET A 260 -1.75 -1.66 14.23
N HIS A 261 -2.30 -0.45 14.28
CA HIS A 261 -3.50 -0.22 15.07
C HIS A 261 -4.68 -1.03 14.47
N PRO A 262 -5.49 -1.78 15.25
CA PRO A 262 -6.58 -2.63 14.74
C PRO A 262 -7.64 -1.89 13.91
N HIS A 263 -7.86 -0.61 14.20
CA HIS A 263 -8.75 0.28 13.43
C HIS A 263 -8.10 0.91 12.18
N THR A 264 -6.87 0.55 11.83
CA THR A 264 -6.23 1.02 10.61
C THR A 264 -6.90 0.37 9.39
N SER A 265 -7.38 1.21 8.48
CA SER A 265 -8.08 0.79 7.28
C SER A 265 -7.12 0.43 6.17
N ILE A 266 -7.43 -0.66 5.47
CA ILE A 266 -6.75 -1.03 4.23
C ILE A 266 -7.12 -0.02 3.15
N PRO A 267 -6.16 0.50 2.37
CA PRO A 267 -6.48 1.40 1.27
C PRO A 267 -7.43 0.79 0.24
N ASP A 268 -8.49 1.52 -0.11
CA ASP A 268 -9.52 1.04 -1.05
C ASP A 268 -8.97 0.59 -2.40
N HIS A 269 -7.87 1.18 -2.87
CA HIS A 269 -7.26 0.80 -4.13
C HIS A 269 -6.58 -0.57 -4.09
N LEU A 270 -6.18 -1.06 -2.90
CA LEU A 270 -5.64 -2.40 -2.71
C LEU A 270 -6.76 -3.46 -2.64
N ILE A 271 -7.94 -3.09 -2.13
CA ILE A 271 -9.12 -3.98 -2.17
C ILE A 271 -9.72 -3.99 -3.58
N ARG A 272 -9.89 -2.83 -4.21
CA ARG A 272 -10.50 -2.73 -5.53
C ARG A 272 -9.65 -3.32 -6.64
N ASP A 273 -8.33 -3.27 -6.50
CA ASP A 273 -7.41 -3.64 -7.58
C ASP A 273 -6.03 -4.07 -7.05
N PRO A 274 -5.96 -5.18 -6.29
CA PRO A 274 -4.71 -5.66 -5.71
C PRO A 274 -3.67 -6.02 -6.79
N LEU A 275 -4.12 -6.32 -8.00
CA LEU A 275 -3.27 -6.79 -9.11
C LEU A 275 -2.94 -5.70 -10.14
N ARG A 276 -3.39 -4.44 -9.97
CA ARG A 276 -3.07 -3.34 -10.91
C ARG A 276 -1.58 -3.09 -11.09
N ASN A 277 -0.85 -3.17 -9.99
CA ASN A 277 0.61 -3.12 -9.96
C ASN A 277 1.07 -4.25 -9.04
N PRO A 278 1.16 -5.49 -9.56
CA PRO A 278 1.29 -6.65 -8.70
C PRO A 278 2.56 -6.59 -7.84
N GLU A 279 3.69 -6.17 -8.41
CA GLU A 279 4.97 -6.04 -7.68
C GLU A 279 4.86 -5.18 -6.42
N LYS A 280 3.95 -4.20 -6.42
CA LYS A 280 3.76 -3.25 -5.32
C LYS A 280 2.54 -3.56 -4.46
N ASN A 281 1.37 -3.66 -5.09
CA ASN A 281 0.07 -3.69 -4.40
C ASN A 281 -0.17 -5.01 -3.71
N ILE A 282 0.13 -6.15 -4.35
CA ILE A 282 -0.12 -7.46 -3.72
C ILE A 282 0.83 -7.72 -2.56
N ARG A 283 2.10 -7.29 -2.68
CA ARG A 283 3.07 -7.36 -1.59
C ARG A 283 2.63 -6.46 -0.43
N LEU A 284 2.13 -5.26 -0.73
CA LEU A 284 1.66 -4.34 0.31
C LEU A 284 0.41 -4.88 1.00
N LEU A 285 -0.56 -5.40 0.25
CA LEU A 285 -1.74 -6.05 0.81
C LEU A 285 -1.33 -7.25 1.68
N TYR A 286 -0.40 -8.08 1.20
CA TYR A 286 0.15 -9.20 1.97
C TYR A 286 0.75 -8.73 3.30
N TRP A 287 1.63 -7.71 3.26
CA TRP A 287 2.22 -7.15 4.47
C TRP A 287 1.13 -6.65 5.44
N LEU A 288 0.12 -5.94 4.92
CA LEU A 288 -0.99 -5.43 5.74
C LEU A 288 -1.77 -6.55 6.44
N VAL A 289 -2.13 -7.60 5.71
CA VAL A 289 -2.86 -8.75 6.27
C VAL A 289 -2.05 -9.43 7.37
N GLN A 290 -0.75 -9.65 7.13
CA GLN A 290 0.14 -10.29 8.10
C GLN A 290 0.39 -9.41 9.33
N ARG A 291 0.36 -8.08 9.18
CA ARG A 291 0.54 -7.11 10.27
C ARG A 291 -0.76 -6.72 10.97
N GLY A 292 -1.84 -7.48 10.74
CA GLY A 292 -3.07 -7.35 11.49
C GLY A 292 -4.00 -6.24 11.02
N ALA A 293 -3.84 -5.73 9.79
CA ALA A 293 -4.87 -4.88 9.20
C ALA A 293 -6.18 -5.65 9.06
N ASP A 294 -7.28 -4.93 9.26
CA ASP A 294 -8.62 -5.46 9.13
C ASP A 294 -9.48 -4.55 8.26
N ILE A 295 -10.54 -5.12 7.70
CA ILE A 295 -11.52 -4.34 6.94
C ILE A 295 -12.39 -3.56 7.91
N GLN A 296 -12.51 -2.27 7.64
CA GLN A 296 -13.29 -1.37 8.48
C GLN A 296 -14.73 -1.27 7.95
N ASN A 297 -15.68 -1.00 8.84
CA ASN A 297 -17.12 -0.90 8.54
C ASN A 297 -17.46 0.13 7.44
N GLY A 298 -16.57 1.08 7.14
CA GLY A 298 -16.75 2.06 6.07
C GLY A 298 -16.48 1.52 4.66
N GLN A 299 -15.87 0.34 4.54
CA GLN A 299 -15.53 -0.26 3.24
C GLN A 299 -16.70 -1.10 2.75
N SER A 300 -17.22 -0.74 1.58
CA SER A 300 -18.47 -1.28 1.08
C SER A 300 -18.29 -2.67 0.44
N TRP A 301 -19.33 -3.50 0.51
CA TRP A 301 -19.30 -4.82 -0.11
C TRP A 301 -19.18 -4.74 -1.64
N GLU A 302 -19.62 -3.63 -2.25
CA GLU A 302 -19.44 -3.38 -3.69
C GLU A 302 -17.96 -3.23 -4.06
N LEU A 303 -17.16 -2.62 -3.19
CA LEU A 303 -15.71 -2.51 -3.37
C LEU A 303 -15.06 -3.90 -3.35
N ALA A 304 -15.46 -4.72 -2.38
CA ALA A 304 -15.04 -6.11 -2.24
C ALA A 304 -15.42 -6.96 -3.47
N LYS A 305 -16.67 -6.85 -3.93
CA LYS A 305 -17.15 -7.54 -5.13
C LYS A 305 -16.33 -7.14 -6.35
N LEU A 306 -16.11 -5.85 -6.57
CA LEU A 306 -15.32 -5.35 -7.71
C LEU A 306 -13.86 -5.84 -7.64
N GLY A 307 -13.28 -5.89 -6.44
CA GLY A 307 -11.96 -6.47 -6.22
C GLY A 307 -11.89 -7.94 -6.60
N TYR A 308 -12.88 -8.72 -6.15
CA TYR A 308 -13.01 -10.14 -6.47
C TYR A 308 -13.11 -10.37 -7.99
N GLU A 309 -14.01 -9.65 -8.67
CA GLU A 309 -14.21 -9.79 -10.12
C GLU A 309 -12.91 -9.54 -10.88
N ARG A 310 -12.15 -8.50 -10.52
CA ARG A 310 -10.85 -8.21 -11.13
C ARG A 310 -9.79 -9.27 -10.86
N ILE A 311 -9.80 -9.89 -9.69
CA ILE A 311 -8.91 -11.02 -9.38
C ILE A 311 -9.26 -12.23 -10.26
N MET A 312 -10.54 -12.50 -10.47
CA MET A 312 -10.99 -13.62 -11.30
C MET A 312 -10.73 -13.40 -12.80
N GLU A 313 -10.72 -12.15 -13.25
CA GLU A 313 -10.38 -11.78 -14.63
C GLU A 313 -8.87 -11.71 -14.91
N HIS A 314 -8.04 -11.66 -13.88
CA HIS A 314 -6.60 -11.45 -14.04
C HIS A 314 -5.90 -12.62 -14.75
N ILE A 315 -4.86 -12.30 -15.54
CA ILE A 315 -4.15 -13.26 -16.40
C ILE A 315 -3.22 -14.17 -15.57
N ASP A 316 -2.54 -13.59 -14.57
CA ASP A 316 -1.64 -14.33 -13.69
C ASP A 316 -2.43 -15.14 -12.65
N ASN A 317 -2.57 -16.45 -12.88
CA ASN A 317 -3.29 -17.36 -11.98
C ASN A 317 -2.64 -17.43 -10.59
N LYS A 318 -1.31 -17.34 -10.51
CA LYS A 318 -0.55 -17.46 -9.26
C LYS A 318 -0.84 -16.30 -8.33
N LEU A 319 -0.71 -15.08 -8.85
CA LEU A 319 -1.01 -13.88 -8.07
C LEU A 319 -2.49 -13.75 -7.75
N SER A 320 -3.36 -14.28 -8.63
CA SER A 320 -4.80 -14.32 -8.37
C SER A 320 -5.15 -15.22 -7.19
N LEU A 321 -4.53 -16.41 -7.07
CA LEU A 321 -4.71 -17.29 -5.93
C LEU A 321 -4.25 -16.62 -4.62
N ILE A 322 -3.09 -15.97 -4.64
CA ILE A 322 -2.59 -15.22 -3.47
C ILE A 322 -3.57 -14.10 -3.09
N ALA A 323 -4.09 -13.35 -4.07
CA ALA A 323 -5.07 -12.30 -3.81
C ALA A 323 -6.38 -12.85 -3.21
N LEU A 324 -6.89 -13.98 -3.72
CA LEU A 324 -8.07 -14.64 -3.16
C LEU A 324 -7.83 -15.13 -1.73
N ALA A 325 -6.65 -15.68 -1.45
CA ALA A 325 -6.27 -16.08 -0.11
C ALA A 325 -6.28 -14.85 0.82
N LEU A 326 -5.60 -13.76 0.43
CA LEU A 326 -5.60 -12.49 1.18
C LEU A 326 -7.02 -11.97 1.44
N PHE A 327 -7.91 -12.06 0.46
CA PHE A 327 -9.30 -11.67 0.61
C PHE A 327 -10.04 -12.53 1.64
N ARG A 328 -9.76 -13.83 1.66
CA ARG A 328 -10.29 -14.75 2.66
C ARG A 328 -9.80 -14.39 4.06
N CYS A 329 -8.50 -14.13 4.23
CA CYS A 329 -7.90 -13.74 5.51
C CYS A 329 -8.48 -12.43 6.09
N LEU A 330 -8.89 -11.52 5.21
CA LEU A 330 -9.53 -10.27 5.55
C LEU A 330 -11.03 -10.40 5.82
N GLY A 331 -11.60 -11.60 5.67
CA GLY A 331 -13.04 -11.79 5.80
C GLY A 331 -13.84 -11.04 4.75
N ILE A 332 -13.26 -10.72 3.57
CA ILE A 332 -13.96 -9.97 2.50
C ILE A 332 -15.28 -10.64 2.12
N PHE A 333 -15.27 -11.96 2.05
CA PHE A 333 -16.45 -12.75 1.69
C PHE A 333 -17.54 -12.73 2.76
N LEU A 334 -17.23 -12.36 4.01
CA LEU A 334 -18.24 -12.14 5.05
C LEU A 334 -19.04 -10.86 4.80
N LEU A 335 -18.43 -9.85 4.17
CA LEU A 335 -19.07 -8.57 3.88
C LEU A 335 -20.09 -8.66 2.73
N LEU A 336 -19.96 -9.65 1.85
CA LEU A 336 -20.86 -9.81 0.72
C LEU A 336 -22.29 -10.16 1.21
N PRO A 337 -23.34 -9.56 0.64
CA PRO A 337 -24.71 -10.01 0.90
C PRO A 337 -24.92 -11.45 0.44
N ASN A 338 -25.80 -12.20 1.12
CA ASN A 338 -26.02 -13.64 0.81
C ASN A 338 -26.39 -13.92 -0.65
N HIS A 339 -27.19 -13.05 -1.27
CA HIS A 339 -27.56 -13.20 -2.69
C HIS A 339 -26.35 -13.06 -3.61
N VAL A 340 -25.38 -12.20 -3.27
CA VAL A 340 -24.12 -12.05 -4.03
C VAL A 340 -23.23 -13.26 -3.81
N LYS A 341 -23.15 -13.78 -2.57
CA LYS A 341 -22.37 -15.00 -2.29
C LYS A 341 -22.88 -16.18 -3.11
N LEU A 342 -24.20 -16.38 -3.15
CA LEU A 342 -24.82 -17.47 -3.91
C LEU A 342 -24.58 -17.34 -5.42
N ASP A 343 -24.75 -16.12 -5.97
CA ASP A 343 -24.46 -15.82 -7.38
C ASP A 343 -23.00 -16.13 -7.73
N LYS A 344 -22.05 -15.68 -6.90
CA LYS A 344 -20.61 -15.92 -7.12
C LYS A 344 -20.18 -17.37 -6.87
N HIS A 345 -20.83 -18.08 -5.96
CA HIS A 345 -20.63 -19.51 -5.77
C HIS A 345 -21.07 -20.30 -7.01
N GLN A 346 -22.27 -20.01 -7.51
CA GLN A 346 -22.79 -20.63 -8.74
C GLN A 346 -21.90 -20.30 -9.95
N GLU A 347 -21.48 -19.04 -10.10
CA GLU A 347 -20.51 -18.63 -11.13
C GLU A 347 -19.22 -19.45 -11.04
N ALA A 348 -18.68 -19.65 -9.83
CA ALA A 348 -17.48 -20.44 -9.64
C ALA A 348 -17.67 -21.91 -10.04
N THR A 349 -18.77 -22.55 -9.61
CA THR A 349 -19.10 -23.93 -9.96
C THR A 349 -19.27 -24.11 -11.47
N ASP A 350 -19.93 -23.16 -12.16
CA ASP A 350 -20.13 -23.22 -13.60
C ASP A 350 -18.81 -23.02 -14.35
N MET A 351 -18.00 -22.06 -13.92
CA MET A 351 -16.70 -21.80 -14.54
C MET A 351 -15.72 -22.96 -14.36
N MET A 352 -15.72 -23.67 -13.22
CA MET A 352 -14.92 -24.88 -13.05
C MET A 352 -15.19 -25.97 -14.09
N ARG A 353 -16.42 -26.06 -14.61
CA ARG A 353 -16.82 -27.08 -15.59
C ARG A 353 -16.32 -26.76 -16.99
N ILE A 354 -16.20 -25.49 -17.31
CA ILE A 354 -15.97 -25.00 -18.69
C ILE A 354 -14.52 -24.52 -18.88
N THR A 355 -13.86 -24.07 -17.82
CA THR A 355 -12.52 -23.47 -17.94
C THR A 355 -11.41 -24.47 -18.22
N GLU A 356 -10.40 -23.97 -18.94
CA GLU A 356 -9.13 -24.67 -19.16
C GLU A 356 -8.47 -25.07 -17.83
N TYR A 357 -7.71 -26.16 -17.89
CA TYR A 357 -7.05 -26.75 -16.73
C TYR A 357 -6.27 -25.75 -15.86
N GLU A 358 -5.54 -24.82 -16.50
CA GLU A 358 -4.71 -23.83 -15.81
C GLU A 358 -5.53 -22.81 -15.00
N ARG A 359 -6.75 -22.48 -15.44
CA ARG A 359 -7.64 -21.53 -14.75
C ARG A 359 -8.55 -22.23 -13.74
N ARG A 360 -8.78 -23.53 -13.92
CA ARG A 360 -9.65 -24.33 -13.06
C ARG A 360 -9.25 -24.22 -11.59
N ALA A 361 -7.96 -24.21 -11.28
CA ALA A 361 -7.46 -24.18 -9.92
C ALA A 361 -7.97 -22.98 -9.10
N ARG A 362 -8.02 -21.80 -9.73
CA ARG A 362 -8.53 -20.58 -9.13
C ARG A 362 -10.03 -20.65 -8.85
N TRP A 363 -10.80 -21.24 -9.77
CA TRP A 363 -12.24 -21.42 -9.58
C TRP A 363 -12.54 -22.46 -8.51
N THR A 364 -11.79 -23.56 -8.45
CA THR A 364 -11.89 -24.55 -7.36
C THR A 364 -11.59 -23.91 -6.01
N PHE A 365 -10.57 -23.06 -5.94
CA PHE A 365 -10.24 -22.31 -4.73
C PHE A 365 -11.37 -21.38 -4.31
N ALA A 366 -11.94 -20.63 -5.25
CA ALA A 366 -13.06 -19.73 -4.99
C ALA A 366 -14.31 -20.49 -4.51
N GLU A 367 -14.65 -21.64 -5.12
CA GLU A 367 -15.75 -22.50 -4.67
C GLU A 367 -15.53 -22.96 -3.23
N GLY A 368 -14.34 -23.50 -2.91
CA GLY A 368 -14.00 -23.94 -1.57
C GLY A 368 -14.06 -22.82 -0.52
N ILE A 369 -13.79 -21.57 -0.92
CA ILE A 369 -14.01 -20.40 -0.05
C ILE A 369 -15.49 -20.25 0.30
N TYR A 370 -16.36 -20.24 -0.70
CA TYR A 370 -17.80 -20.04 -0.50
C TYR A 370 -18.47 -21.21 0.23
N ASP A 371 -18.01 -22.44 0.00
CA ASP A 371 -18.47 -23.62 0.71
C ASP A 371 -18.21 -23.51 2.21
N SER A 372 -17.03 -23.01 2.62
CA SER A 372 -16.73 -22.86 4.05
C SER A 372 -17.68 -21.86 4.71
N TYR A 373 -17.98 -20.74 4.05
CA TYR A 373 -18.89 -19.73 4.59
C TYR A 373 -20.35 -20.19 4.60
N SER A 374 -20.74 -21.07 3.69
CA SER A 374 -22.10 -21.62 3.64
C SER A 374 -22.38 -22.56 4.82
N ARG A 375 -21.36 -23.30 5.28
CA ARG A 375 -21.47 -24.16 6.47
C ARG A 375 -21.64 -23.36 7.75
N ASP A 376 -20.97 -22.22 7.87
CA ASP A 376 -21.08 -21.34 9.05
C ASP A 376 -22.47 -20.70 9.21
N VAL A 377 -23.21 -20.52 8.11
CA VAL A 377 -24.57 -19.93 8.12
C VAL A 377 -25.65 -20.91 8.63
N VAL A 378 -25.40 -22.23 8.57
CA VAL A 378 -26.36 -23.26 9.03
C VAL A 378 -26.15 -23.59 10.52
N ALA A 379 -25.04 -23.18 11.11
CA ALA A 379 -24.67 -23.48 12.49
C ALA A 379 -25.11 -22.41 13.52
N VAL A 380 -25.81 -21.36 13.09
CA VAL A 380 -26.39 -20.29 13.92
C VAL A 380 -27.91 -20.34 13.80
#